data_AF-A0AAF0T7X9-F1
#
_entry.id   AF-A0AAF0T7X9-F1
#
_cell.length_a   1.000
_cell.length_b   1.000
_cell.length_c   1.000
_cell.angle_alpha   90.00
_cell.angle_beta   90.00
_cell.angle_gamma   90.00
#
_symmetry.space_group_name_H-M   'P 1'
#
loop_
_entity.id
_entity.type
_entity.pdbx_description
1 polymer ?
#
loop_
_entity_poly.entity_id
_entity_poly.type
_entity_poly.pdbx_seq_one_letter_code
_entity_poly.pdbx_strand_id
1 'polypeptide(L)' 'MFKKCMGDPSLIIPTENIGIKDSLSYEEVPVEIFDRQVKRLRNKEIASVKVLWRNHLVEGATWEA' A
#
# COMPACT_ATOMS: atom_id res chain seq x y z
N MET A 1 29.83 -26.35 -35.94
CA MET A 1 29.52 -25.08 -36.63
C MET A 1 28.35 -24.43 -35.88
N PHE A 2 28.62 -23.41 -35.06
CA PHE A 2 27.57 -22.76 -34.25
C PHE A 2 26.70 -21.86 -35.12
N LYS A 3 25.40 -22.16 -35.19
CA LYS A 3 24.41 -21.27 -35.82
C LYS A 3 24.20 -20.08 -34.90
N LYS A 4 24.45 -18.87 -35.40
CA LYS A 4 24.07 -17.64 -34.71
C LYS A 4 22.55 -17.53 -34.75
N CYS A 5 21.88 -17.77 -33.63
CA CYS A 5 20.47 -17.45 -33.47
C CYS A 5 20.34 -15.94 -33.33
N MET A 6 19.85 -15.27 -34.37
CA MET A 6 19.38 -13.89 -34.25
C MET A 6 17.96 -13.97 -33.71
N GLY A 7 17.73 -13.41 -32.51
CA GLY A 7 16.39 -13.40 -31.91
C GLY A 7 15.40 -12.74 -32.87
N ASP A 8 14.25 -13.40 -33.07
CA ASP A 8 13.19 -12.90 -33.95
C ASP A 8 12.58 -11.62 -33.34
N PRO A 9 12.66 -10.46 -34.02
CA PRO A 9 12.09 -9.21 -33.54
C PRO A 9 10.58 -9.27 -33.30
N SER A 10 9.86 -10.21 -33.93
CA SER A 10 8.43 -10.39 -33.73
C SER A 10 8.07 -11.03 -32.37
N LEU A 11 9.06 -11.62 -31.67
CA LEU A 11 8.92 -12.10 -30.29
C LEU A 11 9.13 -11.00 -29.25
N ILE A 12 9.53 -9.79 -29.68
CA ILE A 12 9.66 -8.64 -28.80
C ILE A 12 8.25 -8.12 -28.55
N ILE A 13 7.64 -8.58 -27.46
CA ILE A 13 6.40 -7.99 -26.95
C ILE A 13 6.77 -6.55 -26.52
N PRO A 14 6.18 -5.51 -27.14
CA PRO A 14 6.41 -4.16 -26.69
C PRO A 14 5.88 -4.06 -25.25
N THR A 15 6.77 -3.77 -24.32
CA THR A 15 6.38 -3.45 -22.94
C THR A 15 5.49 -2.22 -23.03
N GLU A 16 4.18 -2.39 -22.81
CA GLU A 16 3.28 -1.26 -22.66
C GLU A 16 3.89 -0.32 -21.63
N ASN A 17 3.91 0.98 -21.94
CA ASN A 17 4.41 1.99 -21.04
C ASN A 17 3.40 2.10 -19.87
N ILE A 18 3.48 1.15 -18.94
CA ILE A 18 2.76 1.20 -17.68
C ILE A 18 3.26 2.48 -17.03
N GLY A 19 2.36 3.46 -16.90
CA GLY A 19 2.66 4.73 -16.28
C GLY A 19 3.00 4.50 -14.81
N ILE A 20 4.27 4.20 -14.54
CA ILE A 20 4.77 4.12 -13.18
C ILE A 20 4.80 5.55 -12.68
N LYS A 21 4.03 5.81 -11.63
CA LYS A 21 4.06 7.09 -10.96
C LYS A 21 5.41 7.18 -10.23
N ASP A 22 6.21 8.20 -10.54
CA ASP A 22 7.51 8.43 -9.88
C ASP A 22 7.37 8.69 -8.37
N SER A 23 6.18 9.07 -7.91
CA SER A 23 5.90 9.20 -6.48
C SER A 23 5.70 7.82 -5.86
N LEU A 24 6.44 7.52 -4.80
CA LEU A 24 6.24 6.34 -3.97
C LEU A 24 5.00 6.41 -3.07
N SER A 25 4.10 7.37 -3.30
CA SER A 25 2.86 7.55 -2.54
C SER A 25 1.73 6.70 -3.10
N TYR A 26 1.01 6.04 -2.19
CA TYR A 26 -0.22 5.31 -2.47
C TYR A 26 -1.30 5.73 -1.48
N GLU A 27 -2.55 5.44 -1.82
CA GLU A 27 -3.70 5.69 -0.95
C GLU A 27 -3.69 4.69 0.22
N GLU A 28 -3.79 5.19 1.45
CA GLU A 28 -3.93 4.34 2.63
C GLU A 28 -5.33 3.72 2.65
N VAL A 29 -5.38 2.39 2.57
CA VAL A 29 -6.64 1.63 2.60
C VAL A 29 -6.74 0.92 3.95
N PRO A 30 -7.79 1.16 4.75
CA PRO A 30 -7.94 0.48 6.04
C PRO A 30 -8.30 -0.99 5.80
N VAL A 31 -7.63 -1.88 6.52
CA VAL A 31 -7.84 -3.34 6.42
C VAL A 31 -8.66 -3.85 7.59
N GLU A 32 -8.32 -3.40 8.80
CA GLU A 32 -8.93 -3.92 10.02
C GLU A 32 -8.90 -2.88 11.14
N ILE A 33 -9.90 -2.93 12.03
CA ILE A 33 -9.87 -2.22 13.32
C ILE A 33 -9.27 -3.17 14.35
N PHE A 34 -8.03 -2.88 14.75
CA PHE A 34 -7.27 -3.70 15.67
C PHE A 34 -7.69 -3.50 17.13
N ASP A 35 -8.09 -2.27 17.52
CA ASP A 35 -8.45 -1.94 18.89
C ASP A 35 -9.41 -0.74 18.96
N ARG A 36 -10.07 -0.53 20.11
CA ARG A 36 -10.99 0.58 20.37
C ARG A 36 -10.79 1.08 21.79
N GLN A 37 -10.72 2.39 21.97
CA GLN A 37 -10.62 2.99 23.30
C GLN A 37 -11.45 4.26 23.41
N VAL A 38 -11.76 4.65 24.65
CA VAL A 38 -12.40 5.94 24.95
C VAL A 38 -11.51 6.69 25.92
N LYS A 39 -11.00 7.85 25.50
CA LYS A 39 -10.22 8.75 26.34
C LYS A 39 -11.15 9.77 27.00
N ARG A 40 -11.24 9.70 28.33
CA ARG A 40 -11.94 10.69 29.15
C ARG A 40 -11.02 11.87 29.42
N LEU A 41 -11.43 13.04 28.93
CA LEU A 41 -10.81 14.32 29.25
C LEU A 41 -11.69 15.06 30.28
N ARG A 42 -11.22 16.22 30.75
CA ARG A 42 -11.89 16.98 31.82
C ARG A 42 -13.36 17.32 31.54
N ASN A 43 -13.72 17.53 30.28
CA ASN A 43 -15.06 17.98 29.87
C ASN A 43 -15.63 17.21 28.67
N LYS A 44 -14.95 16.18 28.17
CA LYS A 44 -15.39 15.40 27.02
C LYS A 44 -14.81 14.00 27.02
N GLU A 45 -15.49 13.11 26.32
CA GLU A 45 -14.99 11.77 26.00
C GLU A 45 -14.70 11.71 24.50
N ILE A 46 -13.58 11.09 24.14
CA ILE A 46 -13.19 10.89 22.74
C ILE A 46 -13.03 9.39 22.53
N ALA A 47 -13.89 8.81 21.71
CA ALA A 47 -13.68 7.46 21.20
C ALA A 47 -12.58 7.50 20.13
N SER A 48 -11.75 6.47 20.08
CA SER A 48 -10.77 6.29 19.01
C SER A 48 -10.61 4.82 18.71
N VAL A 49 -10.33 4.50 17.46
CA VAL A 49 -10.09 3.15 16.98
C VAL A 49 -8.68 3.03 16.43
N LYS A 50 -8.01 1.92 16.68
CA LYS A 50 -6.69 1.63 16.14
C LYS A 50 -6.88 0.93 14.79
N VAL A 51 -6.43 1.55 13.71
CA VAL A 51 -6.65 1.08 12.34
C VAL A 51 -5.36 0.49 11.78
N LEU A 52 -5.44 -0.73 11.26
CA LEU A 52 -4.38 -1.34 10.47
C LEU A 52 -4.56 -0.96 8.99
N TRP A 53 -3.49 -0.42 8.40
CA TRP A 53 -3.47 0.01 7.01
C TRP A 53 -2.87 -1.05 6.10
N ARG A 54 -3.35 -1.08 4.85
CA ARG A 54 -2.84 -1.98 3.83
C ARG A 54 -1.36 -1.69 3.56
N ASN A 55 -0.56 -2.74 3.46
CA ASN A 55 0.89 -2.69 3.28
C ASN A 55 1.69 -2.18 4.50
N HIS A 56 1.04 -1.95 5.64
CA HIS A 56 1.70 -1.61 6.90
C HIS A 56 1.77 -2.84 7.82
N LEU A 57 2.80 -2.90 8.66
CA LEU A 57 2.84 -3.84 9.78
C LEU A 57 1.93 -3.35 10.92
N VAL A 58 1.65 -4.23 11.89
CA VAL A 58 0.79 -3.92 13.05
C VAL A 58 1.36 -2.76 13.88
N GLU A 59 2.69 -2.61 13.93
CA GLU A 59 3.38 -1.50 14.56
C GLU A 59 3.10 -0.16 13.86
N GLY A 60 2.75 -0.18 12.57
CA GLY A 60 2.38 0.98 11.77
C GLY A 60 0.91 1.36 11.86
N ALA A 61 0.11 0.71 12.71
CA ALA A 61 -1.30 1.05 12.92
C ALA A 61 -1.47 2.37 13.68
N THR A 62 -2.38 3.23 13.22
CA THR A 62 -2.63 4.58 13.78
C THR A 62 -3.97 4.64 14.54
N TRP A 63 -4.16 5.68 15.35
CA TRP A 63 -5.43 5.93 16.06
C TRP A 63 -6.25 6.99 15.32
N GLU A 64 -7.45 6.61 14.90
CA GLU A 64 -8.45 7.50 14.29
C GLU A 64 -9.57 7.79 15.30
N ALA A 65 -10.05 9.04 15.35
CA ALA A 65 -11.08 9.52 16.28
C ALA A 65 -12.48 9.57 15.64
#